data_AF-A0A480ZWV4-F1
#
_entry.id   AF-A0A480ZWV4-F1
#
_cell.length_a   1.000
_cell.length_b   1.000
_cell.length_c   1.000
_cell.angle_alpha   90.00
_cell.angle_beta   90.00
_cell.angle_gamma   90.00
#
_symmetry.space_group_name_H-M   'P 1'
#
loop_
_entity.id
_entity.type
_entity.pdbx_description
1 polymer ?
#
loop_
_entity_poly.entity_id
_entity_poly.type
_entity_poly.pdbx_seq_one_letter_code
_entity_poly.pdbx_strand_id
1 'polypeptide(L)'
;MAAAAVVEFQRAQSLLSTDREASIDILHSIVKRDIQENDEEAVQVKEQSILELGSLLAKTGQAAELGGLLKYVRPFLNSISKAKAARLVRSLLDLFLDMEAATGQEVELCLECIEWAKSEKRTFLRQALEARLVSLYFDTKRYQEALHLGSQLLRELKKMDDKALLVEVQLLESKTYHALSNLPKARAALTSARTTANAIYCPPKLQATLDMQSGNTLSYSWVVFLKLTLPQR
;
A
#
# COMPACT_ATOMS: atom_id res chain seq x y z
N MET A 1 12.61 -28.50 13.48
CA MET A 1 12.92 -27.90 12.15
C MET A 1 13.15 -26.40 12.22
N ALA A 2 12.53 -25.67 13.16
CA ALA A 2 12.73 -24.23 13.38
C ALA A 2 14.21 -23.82 13.55
N ALA A 3 15.01 -24.52 14.37
CA ALA A 3 16.40 -24.16 14.63
C ALA A 3 17.29 -24.13 13.37
N ALA A 4 17.07 -25.04 12.41
CA ALA A 4 17.79 -25.06 11.14
C ALA A 4 17.41 -23.85 10.25
N ALA A 5 16.13 -23.49 10.22
CA ALA A 5 15.66 -22.31 9.50
C ALA A 5 16.17 -21.00 10.13
N VAL A 6 16.28 -20.93 11.46
CA VAL A 6 16.86 -19.76 12.17
C VAL A 6 18.34 -19.59 11.83
N VAL A 7 19.12 -20.68 11.82
CA VAL A 7 20.54 -20.63 11.49
C VAL A 7 20.76 -20.26 10.02
N GLU A 8 19.94 -20.78 9.11
CA GLU A 8 20.00 -20.41 7.70
C GLU A 8 19.57 -18.97 7.45
N PHE A 9 18.58 -18.47 8.19
CA PHE A 9 18.17 -17.06 8.15
C PHE A 9 19.28 -16.12 8.66
N GLN A 10 19.95 -16.47 9.76
CA GLN A 10 21.12 -15.73 10.26
C GLN A 10 22.29 -15.77 9.25
N ARG A 11 22.48 -16.90 8.57
CA ARG A 11 23.47 -17.02 7.50
C ARG A 11 23.12 -16.13 6.31
N ALA A 12 21.86 -16.13 5.86
CA ALA A 12 21.39 -15.23 4.81
C ALA A 12 21.56 -13.75 5.20
N GLN A 13 21.34 -13.40 6.48
CA GLN A 13 21.58 -12.05 6.99
C GLN A 13 23.06 -11.66 6.99
N SER A 14 23.97 -12.58 7.32
CA SER A 14 25.41 -12.30 7.23
C SER A 14 25.87 -12.07 5.78
N LEU A 15 25.29 -12.83 4.85
CA LEU A 15 25.62 -12.79 3.43
C LEU A 15 25.01 -11.58 2.69
N LEU A 16 24.05 -10.86 3.28
CA LEU A 16 23.52 -9.59 2.76
C LEU A 16 24.61 -8.57 2.40
N SER A 17 25.72 -8.63 3.14
CA SER A 17 26.86 -7.73 3.00
C SER A 17 27.90 -8.20 1.97
N THR A 18 27.94 -9.50 1.68
CA THR A 18 29.05 -10.14 0.97
C THR A 18 28.63 -10.68 -0.40
N ASP A 19 27.47 -11.32 -0.49
CA ASP A 19 26.97 -11.93 -1.72
C ASP A 19 25.43 -11.99 -1.74
N ARG A 20 24.81 -11.07 -2.50
CA ARG A 20 23.35 -10.87 -2.47
C ARG A 20 22.58 -11.99 -3.19
N GLU A 21 23.16 -12.58 -4.23
CA GLU A 21 22.51 -13.65 -5.01
C GLU A 21 22.46 -14.96 -4.19
N ALA A 22 23.54 -15.29 -3.48
CA ALA A 22 23.57 -16.44 -2.57
C ALA A 22 22.55 -16.29 -1.41
N SER A 23 22.35 -15.07 -0.90
CA SER A 23 21.29 -14.80 0.08
C SER A 23 19.89 -15.00 -0.49
N ILE A 24 19.65 -14.61 -1.74
CA ILE A 24 18.36 -14.82 -2.42
C ILE A 24 18.07 -16.31 -2.57
N ASP A 25 19.05 -17.12 -2.98
CA ASP A 25 18.88 -18.57 -3.12
C ASP A 25 18.59 -19.27 -1.79
N ILE A 26 19.32 -18.89 -0.73
CA ILE A 26 19.10 -19.44 0.62
C ILE A 26 17.70 -19.07 1.10
N LEU A 27 17.28 -17.80 0.94
CA LEU A 27 15.94 -17.37 1.34
C LEU A 27 14.85 -18.04 0.49
N HIS A 28 15.05 -18.23 -0.81
CA HIS A 28 14.13 -19.01 -1.64
C HIS A 28 14.02 -20.46 -1.16
N SER A 29 15.13 -21.07 -0.72
CA SER A 29 15.11 -22.42 -0.17
C SER A 29 14.31 -22.51 1.14
N ILE A 30 14.40 -21.49 2.01
CA ILE A 30 13.64 -21.41 3.26
C ILE A 30 12.15 -21.19 2.95
N VAL A 31 11.83 -20.33 1.99
CA VAL A 31 10.45 -20.05 1.57
C VAL A 31 9.81 -21.28 0.90
N LYS A 32 10.59 -22.07 0.14
CA LYS A 32 10.16 -23.33 -0.47
C LYS A 32 9.99 -24.49 0.50
N ARG A 33 10.56 -24.44 1.71
CA ARG A 33 10.34 -25.48 2.72
C ARG A 33 8.90 -25.43 3.23
N ASP A 34 8.22 -26.56 3.14
CA ASP A 34 6.93 -26.77 3.79
C ASP A 34 7.13 -26.81 5.30
N ILE A 35 6.37 -25.99 6.00
CA ILE A 35 6.38 -25.90 7.45
C ILE A 35 5.14 -26.62 7.94
N GLN A 36 5.30 -27.52 8.91
CA GLN A 36 4.16 -28.10 9.60
C GLN A 36 3.46 -27.01 10.43
N GLU A 37 2.13 -26.91 10.32
CA GLU A 37 1.31 -25.82 10.90
C GLU A 37 1.46 -25.61 12.42
N ASN A 38 2.11 -26.54 13.14
CA ASN A 38 2.28 -26.50 14.60
C ASN A 38 3.54 -25.78 15.13
N ASP A 39 4.52 -25.43 14.30
CA ASP A 39 5.74 -24.74 14.75
C ASP A 39 5.59 -23.21 14.61
N GLU A 40 5.09 -22.53 15.66
CA GLU A 40 4.94 -21.05 15.67
C GLU A 40 6.25 -20.31 15.37
N GLU A 41 7.39 -20.83 15.84
CA GLU A 41 8.71 -20.26 15.57
C GLU A 41 9.09 -20.38 14.09
N ALA A 42 8.77 -21.51 13.45
CA ALA A 42 9.07 -21.72 12.04
C ALA A 42 8.20 -20.81 11.15
N VAL A 43 6.93 -20.61 11.53
CA VAL A 43 6.04 -19.65 10.86
C VAL A 43 6.59 -18.22 10.95
N GLN A 44 7.10 -17.80 12.11
CA GLN A 44 7.71 -16.48 12.28
C GLN A 44 8.98 -16.30 11.44
N VAL A 45 9.86 -17.31 11.43
CA VAL A 45 11.08 -17.28 10.61
C VAL A 45 10.75 -17.21 9.13
N LYS A 46 9.70 -17.92 8.68
CA LYS A 46 9.24 -17.85 7.28
C LYS A 46 8.66 -16.48 6.95
N GLU A 47 7.84 -15.88 7.82
CA GLU A 47 7.35 -14.52 7.66
C GLU A 47 8.50 -13.51 7.50
N GLN A 48 9.50 -13.57 8.38
CA GLN A 48 10.68 -12.71 8.30
C GLN A 48 11.51 -12.96 7.05
N SER A 49 11.68 -14.23 6.67
CA SER A 49 12.41 -14.61 5.45
C SER A 49 11.75 -14.09 4.19
N ILE A 50 10.41 -14.12 4.12
CA ILE A 50 9.66 -13.59 2.97
C ILE A 50 9.84 -12.07 2.87
N LEU A 51 9.76 -11.34 3.99
CA LEU A 51 9.95 -9.89 4.00
C LEU A 51 11.40 -9.51 3.62
N GLU A 52 12.39 -10.23 4.14
CA GLU A 52 13.79 -9.99 3.83
C GLU A 52 14.08 -10.26 2.35
N LEU A 53 13.57 -11.38 1.81
CA LEU A 53 13.67 -11.72 0.40
C LEU A 53 12.97 -10.67 -0.46
N GLY A 54 11.77 -10.22 -0.07
CA GLY A 54 11.07 -9.14 -0.77
C GLY A 54 11.88 -7.84 -0.77
N SER A 55 12.53 -7.49 0.34
CA SER A 55 13.40 -6.31 0.43
C SER A 55 14.66 -6.42 -0.43
N LEU A 56 15.20 -7.63 -0.58
CA LEU A 56 16.36 -7.90 -1.43
C LEU A 56 15.99 -7.79 -2.90
N LEU A 57 14.90 -8.44 -3.32
CA LEU A 57 14.38 -8.34 -4.68
C LEU A 57 14.04 -6.89 -5.05
N ALA A 58 13.54 -6.11 -4.08
CA ALA A 58 13.29 -4.68 -4.27
C ALA A 58 14.58 -3.89 -4.49
N LYS A 59 15.65 -4.20 -3.76
CA LYS A 59 16.98 -3.56 -3.92
C LYS A 59 17.69 -3.98 -5.21
N THR A 60 17.47 -5.20 -5.69
CA THR A 60 18.05 -5.69 -6.95
C THR A 60 17.22 -5.27 -8.18
N GLY A 61 16.02 -4.73 -7.99
CA GLY A 61 15.13 -4.27 -9.06
C GLY A 61 14.43 -5.41 -9.81
N GLN A 62 14.34 -6.61 -9.22
CA GLN A 62 13.74 -7.78 -9.84
C GLN A 62 12.21 -7.80 -9.64
N ALA A 63 11.50 -6.93 -10.38
CA ALA A 63 10.05 -6.79 -10.26
C ALA A 63 9.27 -8.08 -10.58
N ALA A 64 9.64 -8.78 -11.65
CA ALA A 64 8.94 -10.01 -12.07
C ALA A 64 9.02 -11.12 -11.00
N GLU A 65 10.19 -11.26 -10.36
CA GLU A 65 10.40 -12.25 -9.30
C GLU A 65 9.63 -11.88 -8.03
N LEU A 66 9.56 -10.58 -7.68
CA LEU A 66 8.79 -10.12 -6.53
C LEU A 66 7.28 -10.32 -6.74
N GLY A 67 6.77 -10.07 -7.95
CA GLY A 67 5.39 -10.38 -8.32
C GLY A 67 5.09 -11.89 -8.27
N GLY A 68 6.04 -12.72 -8.74
CA GLY A 68 5.97 -14.18 -8.65
C GLY A 68 5.97 -14.69 -7.21
N LEU A 69 6.79 -14.09 -6.34
CA LEU A 69 6.82 -14.39 -4.91
C LEU A 69 5.45 -14.11 -4.27
N LEU A 70 4.80 -13.01 -4.62
CA LEU A 70 3.49 -12.66 -4.09
C LEU A 70 2.43 -13.73 -4.41
N LYS A 71 2.50 -14.32 -5.62
CA LYS A 71 1.64 -15.45 -6.05
C LYS A 71 1.98 -16.72 -5.29
N TYR A 72 3.27 -17.02 -5.13
CA TYR A 72 3.76 -18.22 -4.43
C TYR A 72 3.41 -18.23 -2.95
N VAL A 73 3.39 -17.06 -2.30
CA VAL A 73 3.13 -16.93 -0.86
C VAL A 73 1.63 -17.05 -0.52
N ARG A 74 0.71 -16.94 -1.51
CA ARG A 74 -0.75 -17.01 -1.27
C ARG A 74 -1.23 -18.23 -0.46
N PRO A 75 -0.78 -19.48 -0.72
CA PRO A 75 -1.15 -20.64 0.07
C PRO A 75 -0.66 -20.54 1.53
N PHE A 76 0.54 -20.01 1.76
CA PHE A 76 1.08 -19.79 3.12
C PHE A 76 0.30 -18.72 3.90
N LEU A 77 -0.29 -17.73 3.21
CA LEU A 77 -1.12 -16.71 3.87
C LEU A 77 -2.44 -17.26 4.41
N ASN A 78 -2.83 -18.49 4.07
CA ASN A 78 -4.01 -19.17 4.59
C ASN A 78 -3.71 -19.95 5.89
N SER A 79 -2.44 -20.30 6.15
CA SER A 79 -2.03 -20.99 7.38
C SER A 79 -1.71 -20.04 8.54
N ILE A 80 -1.70 -18.72 8.31
CA ILE A 80 -1.41 -17.70 9.33
C ILE A 80 -2.65 -16.85 9.66
N SER A 81 -2.59 -16.10 10.76
CA SER A 81 -3.69 -15.21 11.15
C SER A 81 -3.97 -14.13 10.10
N LYS A 82 -5.24 -13.76 9.96
CA LYS A 82 -5.69 -12.75 8.97
C LYS A 82 -4.94 -11.41 9.08
N ALA A 83 -4.61 -11.00 10.32
CA ALA A 83 -3.87 -9.77 10.58
C ALA A 83 -2.41 -9.84 10.10
N LYS A 84 -1.72 -10.95 10.39
CA LYS A 84 -0.33 -11.17 9.92
C LYS A 84 -0.28 -11.26 8.40
N ALA A 85 -1.19 -12.01 7.78
CA ALA A 85 -1.28 -12.07 6.33
C ALA A 85 -1.55 -10.70 5.69
N ALA A 86 -2.44 -9.90 6.27
CA ALA A 86 -2.71 -8.56 5.76
C ALA A 86 -1.47 -7.65 5.87
N ARG A 87 -0.70 -7.75 6.95
CA ARG A 87 0.56 -7.01 7.12
C ARG A 87 1.59 -7.42 6.05
N LEU A 88 1.79 -8.72 5.87
CA LEU A 88 2.77 -9.27 4.94
C LEU A 88 2.45 -8.86 3.49
N VAL A 89 1.19 -9.02 3.05
CA VAL A 89 0.76 -8.62 1.71
C VAL A 89 0.94 -7.12 1.47
N ARG A 90 0.55 -6.27 2.45
CA ARG A 90 0.74 -4.82 2.34
C ARG A 90 2.22 -4.46 2.21
N SER A 91 3.06 -4.99 3.09
CA SER A 91 4.51 -4.71 3.07
C SER A 91 5.17 -5.14 1.77
N LEU A 92 4.85 -6.32 1.24
CA LEU A 92 5.39 -6.76 -0.07
C LEU A 92 4.86 -5.91 -1.22
N LEU A 93 3.58 -5.53 -1.19
CA LEU A 93 3.02 -4.67 -2.23
C LEU A 93 3.62 -3.27 -2.19
N ASP A 94 3.82 -2.68 -1.01
CA ASP A 94 4.45 -1.38 -0.87
C ASP A 94 5.90 -1.41 -1.36
N LEU A 95 6.67 -2.45 -1.02
CA LEU A 95 8.00 -2.67 -1.58
C LEU A 95 7.97 -2.80 -3.10
N PHE A 96 6.95 -3.45 -3.66
CA PHE A 96 6.80 -3.58 -5.10
C PHE A 96 6.50 -2.23 -5.78
N LEU A 97 5.60 -1.42 -5.19
CA LEU A 97 5.19 -0.13 -5.74
C LEU A 97 6.25 0.97 -5.56
N ASP A 98 7.11 0.85 -4.55
CA ASP A 98 8.22 1.79 -4.34
C ASP A 98 9.41 1.51 -5.28
N MET A 99 9.44 0.35 -5.95
CA MET A 99 10.37 0.15 -7.06
C MET A 99 9.92 1.05 -8.21
N GLU A 100 10.76 1.99 -8.60
CA GLU A 100 10.59 2.91 -9.75
C GLU A 100 10.61 2.17 -11.12
N ALA A 101 10.31 0.87 -11.12
CA ALA A 101 10.24 0.01 -12.26
C ALA A 101 8.87 0.22 -12.91
N ALA A 102 8.77 1.20 -13.80
CA ALA A 102 7.65 1.45 -14.70
C ALA A 102 7.36 0.25 -15.63
N THR A 103 6.94 -0.87 -15.04
CA THR A 103 6.70 -2.16 -15.71
C THR A 103 5.25 -2.26 -16.21
N GLY A 104 4.37 -1.35 -15.79
CA GLY A 104 2.94 -1.40 -16.11
C GLY A 104 2.20 -2.56 -15.44
N GLN A 105 2.90 -3.39 -14.65
CA GLN A 105 2.37 -4.58 -13.97
C GLN A 105 1.76 -4.24 -12.61
N GLU A 106 2.01 -3.04 -12.07
CA GLU A 106 1.55 -2.61 -10.74
C GLU A 106 0.02 -2.66 -10.60
N VAL A 107 -0.70 -2.20 -11.62
CA VAL A 107 -2.17 -2.19 -11.63
C VAL A 107 -2.70 -3.63 -11.70
N GLU A 108 -2.11 -4.46 -12.56
CA GLU A 108 -2.51 -5.87 -12.72
C GLU A 108 -2.28 -6.65 -11.41
N LEU A 109 -1.11 -6.49 -10.79
CA LEU A 109 -0.77 -7.11 -9.52
C LEU A 109 -1.73 -6.66 -8.40
N CYS A 110 -2.04 -5.37 -8.31
CA CYS A 110 -3.02 -4.86 -7.34
C CYS A 110 -4.41 -5.47 -7.55
N LEU A 111 -4.87 -5.58 -8.80
CA LEU A 111 -6.16 -6.16 -9.13
C LEU A 111 -6.23 -7.64 -8.76
N GLU A 112 -5.19 -8.43 -9.06
CA GLU A 112 -5.12 -9.82 -8.65
C GLU A 112 -5.14 -9.98 -7.12
N CYS A 113 -4.46 -9.09 -6.38
CA CYS A 113 -4.48 -9.10 -4.92
C CYS A 113 -5.88 -8.81 -4.36
N ILE A 114 -6.60 -7.88 -4.99
CA ILE A 114 -7.97 -7.54 -4.63
C ILE A 114 -8.91 -8.72 -4.92
N GLU A 115 -8.74 -9.38 -6.05
CA GLU A 115 -9.54 -10.57 -6.41
C GLU A 115 -9.31 -11.72 -5.42
N TRP A 116 -8.06 -11.97 -5.06
CA TRP A 116 -7.73 -12.94 -4.00
C TRP A 116 -8.33 -12.54 -2.63
N ALA A 117 -8.26 -11.26 -2.26
CA ALA A 117 -8.86 -10.79 -1.02
C ALA A 117 -10.40 -10.93 -1.04
N LYS A 118 -11.05 -10.82 -2.21
CA LYS A 118 -12.48 -11.08 -2.40
C LYS A 118 -12.81 -12.57 -2.28
N SER A 119 -12.03 -13.47 -2.90
CA SER A 119 -12.26 -14.92 -2.82
C SER A 119 -12.11 -15.44 -1.39
N GLU A 120 -11.13 -14.94 -0.66
CA GLU A 120 -10.86 -15.26 0.74
C GLU A 120 -11.77 -14.52 1.75
N LYS A 121 -12.69 -13.66 1.26
CA LYS A 121 -13.60 -12.84 2.08
C LYS A 121 -12.86 -11.98 3.13
N ARG A 122 -11.67 -11.48 2.80
CA ARG A 122 -10.82 -10.63 3.67
C ARG A 122 -11.14 -9.15 3.45
N THR A 123 -12.26 -8.68 4.01
CA THR A 123 -12.79 -7.32 3.79
C THR A 123 -11.81 -6.19 4.10
N PHE A 124 -11.17 -6.21 5.27
CA PHE A 124 -10.21 -5.17 5.66
C PHE A 124 -8.95 -5.14 4.79
N LEU A 125 -8.49 -6.31 4.33
CA LEU A 125 -7.35 -6.38 3.41
C LEU A 125 -7.74 -5.81 2.05
N ARG A 126 -8.90 -6.22 1.52
CA ARG A 126 -9.45 -5.68 0.28
C ARG A 126 -9.55 -4.15 0.32
N GLN A 127 -10.10 -3.57 1.38
CA GLN A 127 -10.25 -2.11 1.50
C GLN A 127 -8.90 -1.38 1.52
N ALA A 128 -7.91 -1.93 2.23
CA ALA A 128 -6.57 -1.37 2.23
C ALA A 128 -5.89 -1.47 0.85
N LEU A 129 -6.07 -2.59 0.15
CA LEU A 129 -5.56 -2.78 -1.21
C LEU A 129 -6.25 -1.84 -2.21
N GLU A 130 -7.56 -1.64 -2.09
CA GLU A 130 -8.31 -0.68 -2.90
C GLU A 130 -7.86 0.76 -2.64
N ALA A 131 -7.59 1.14 -1.38
CA ALA A 131 -7.02 2.46 -1.06
C ALA A 131 -5.64 2.66 -1.70
N ARG A 132 -4.79 1.62 -1.70
CA ARG A 132 -3.49 1.65 -2.38
C ARG A 132 -3.65 1.75 -3.89
N LEU A 133 -4.59 1.01 -4.48
CA LEU A 133 -4.91 1.10 -5.91
C LEU A 133 -5.42 2.49 -6.32
N VAL A 134 -6.21 3.17 -5.48
CA VAL A 134 -6.61 4.57 -5.71
C VAL A 134 -5.39 5.49 -5.74
N SER A 135 -4.42 5.28 -4.84
CA SER A 135 -3.16 6.04 -4.84
C SER A 135 -2.38 5.81 -6.14
N LEU A 136 -2.27 4.55 -6.57
CA LEU A 136 -1.61 4.18 -7.82
C LEU A 136 -2.30 4.79 -9.05
N TYR A 137 -3.63 4.83 -9.08
CA TYR A 137 -4.37 5.52 -10.16
C TYR A 137 -4.14 7.02 -10.17
N PHE A 138 -3.95 7.64 -9.00
CA PHE A 138 -3.58 9.05 -8.92
C PHE A 138 -2.19 9.30 -9.51
N ASP A 139 -1.21 8.46 -9.17
CA ASP A 139 0.18 8.59 -9.65
C ASP A 139 0.28 8.33 -11.17
N THR A 140 -0.49 7.37 -11.68
CA THR A 140 -0.60 7.08 -13.14
C THR A 140 -1.53 8.03 -13.90
N LYS A 141 -2.04 9.09 -13.25
CA LYS A 141 -2.95 10.11 -13.81
C LYS A 141 -4.32 9.59 -14.30
N ARG A 142 -4.74 8.40 -13.87
CA ARG A 142 -6.06 7.82 -14.16
C ARG A 142 -7.13 8.32 -13.18
N TYR A 143 -7.39 9.62 -13.23
CA TYR A 143 -8.24 10.29 -12.23
C TYR A 143 -9.71 9.81 -12.19
N GLN A 144 -10.29 9.42 -13.34
CA GLN A 144 -11.67 8.94 -13.40
C GLN A 144 -11.85 7.59 -12.70
N GLU A 145 -10.94 6.64 -12.94
CA GLU A 145 -10.92 5.33 -12.30
C GLU A 145 -10.68 5.48 -10.78
N ALA A 146 -9.74 6.36 -10.39
CA ALA A 146 -9.49 6.69 -9.00
C ALA A 146 -10.74 7.21 -8.27
N LEU A 147 -11.48 8.15 -8.88
CA LEU A 147 -12.71 8.70 -8.29
C LEU A 147 -13.82 7.66 -8.19
N HIS A 148 -13.97 6.80 -9.20
CA HIS A 148 -14.98 5.75 -9.18
C HIS A 148 -14.74 4.76 -8.04
N LEU A 149 -13.51 4.25 -7.94
CA LEU A 149 -13.10 3.31 -6.89
C LEU A 149 -13.16 3.98 -5.50
N GLY A 150 -12.65 5.21 -5.38
CA GLY A 150 -12.69 5.99 -4.13
C GLY A 150 -14.13 6.22 -3.65
N SER A 151 -15.07 6.56 -4.55
CA SER A 151 -16.47 6.79 -4.20
C SER A 151 -17.20 5.52 -3.74
N GLN A 152 -16.80 4.34 -4.25
CA GLN A 152 -17.28 3.06 -3.76
C GLN A 152 -16.72 2.78 -2.36
N LEU A 153 -15.40 2.89 -2.20
CA LEU A 153 -14.70 2.64 -0.94
C LEU A 153 -15.18 3.56 0.20
N LEU A 154 -15.41 4.85 -0.07
CA LEU A 154 -15.93 5.81 0.91
C LEU A 154 -17.32 5.45 1.45
N ARG A 155 -18.19 4.84 0.64
CA ARG A 155 -19.52 4.39 1.09
C ARG A 155 -19.41 3.23 2.08
N GLU A 156 -18.39 2.40 1.93
CA GLU A 156 -18.12 1.31 2.84
C GLU A 156 -17.41 1.81 4.10
N LEU A 157 -16.33 2.58 3.95
CA LEU A 157 -15.51 3.07 5.07
C LEU A 157 -16.30 3.98 6.04
N LYS A 158 -17.32 4.71 5.56
CA LYS A 158 -18.22 5.49 6.44
C LYS A 158 -19.02 4.64 7.43
N LYS A 159 -19.17 3.34 7.18
CA LYS A 159 -19.85 2.39 8.07
C LYS A 159 -18.89 1.65 8.99
N MET A 160 -17.59 1.91 8.87
CA MET A 160 -16.52 1.23 9.61
C MET A 160 -15.91 2.17 10.66
N ASP A 161 -15.29 1.59 11.68
CA ASP A 161 -14.62 2.35 12.75
C ASP A 161 -13.18 2.77 12.42
N ASP A 162 -12.57 2.22 11.34
CA ASP A 162 -11.22 2.60 10.90
C ASP A 162 -11.23 3.98 10.22
N LYS A 163 -11.24 5.01 11.06
CA LYS A 163 -11.24 6.41 10.64
C LYS A 163 -9.91 6.85 10.03
N ALA A 164 -8.79 6.17 10.31
CA ALA A 164 -7.50 6.52 9.74
C ALA A 164 -7.49 6.27 8.23
N LEU A 165 -7.91 5.07 7.81
CA LEU A 165 -8.05 4.73 6.39
C LEU A 165 -9.09 5.62 5.68
N LEU A 166 -10.17 5.98 6.38
CA LEU A 166 -11.18 6.90 5.84
C LEU A 166 -10.59 8.28 5.50
N VAL A 167 -9.77 8.85 6.40
CA VAL A 167 -9.11 10.15 6.17
C VAL A 167 -8.16 10.08 4.98
N GLU A 168 -7.38 9.00 4.84
CA GLU A 168 -6.46 8.80 3.72
C GLU A 168 -7.19 8.78 2.37
N VAL A 169 -8.31 8.06 2.27
CA VAL A 169 -9.10 7.99 1.02
C VAL A 169 -9.79 9.33 0.72
N GLN A 170 -10.31 10.03 1.73
CA GLN A 170 -10.90 11.38 1.54
C GLN A 170 -9.85 12.41 1.09
N LEU A 171 -8.62 12.30 1.59
CA LEU A 171 -7.50 13.15 1.18
C LEU A 171 -7.09 12.85 -0.28
N LEU A 172 -7.02 11.58 -0.68
CA LEU A 172 -6.79 11.19 -2.07
C LEU A 172 -7.89 11.68 -3.01
N GLU A 173 -9.15 11.63 -2.58
CA GLU A 173 -10.28 12.20 -3.32
C GLU A 173 -10.11 13.72 -3.51
N SER A 174 -9.72 14.45 -2.47
CA SER A 174 -9.43 15.88 -2.55
C SER A 174 -8.29 16.17 -3.53
N LYS A 175 -7.19 15.42 -3.47
CA LYS A 175 -6.05 15.54 -4.40
C LYS A 175 -6.46 15.28 -5.84
N THR A 176 -7.26 14.24 -6.07
CA THR A 176 -7.74 13.85 -7.40
C THR A 176 -8.66 14.92 -8.00
N TYR A 177 -9.62 15.44 -7.23
CA TYR A 177 -10.47 16.55 -7.69
C TYR A 177 -9.66 17.83 -7.94
N HIS A 178 -8.64 18.09 -7.14
CA HIS A 178 -7.74 19.22 -7.35
C HIS A 178 -6.97 19.08 -8.67
N ALA A 179 -6.44 17.89 -8.97
CA ALA A 179 -5.79 17.61 -10.25
C ALA A 179 -6.73 17.80 -11.46
N LEU A 180 -8.02 17.49 -11.29
CA LEU A 180 -9.06 17.73 -12.29
C LEU A 180 -9.60 19.18 -12.30
N SER A 181 -9.00 20.10 -11.55
CA SER A 181 -9.44 21.50 -11.40
C SER A 181 -10.87 21.68 -10.84
N ASN A 182 -11.44 20.66 -10.20
CA ASN A 182 -12.75 20.73 -9.56
C ASN A 182 -12.61 21.22 -8.11
N LEU A 183 -12.39 22.52 -7.95
CA LEU A 183 -12.12 23.15 -6.64
C LEU A 183 -13.26 23.00 -5.62
N PRO A 184 -14.56 23.16 -5.98
CA PRO A 184 -15.64 23.02 -5.00
C PRO A 184 -15.67 21.62 -4.38
N LYS A 185 -15.53 20.56 -5.19
CA LYS A 185 -15.51 19.18 -4.70
C LYS A 185 -14.22 18.86 -3.95
N ALA A 186 -13.07 19.34 -4.42
CA ALA A 186 -11.80 19.16 -3.73
C ALA A 186 -11.83 19.74 -2.31
N ARG A 187 -12.45 20.90 -2.13
CA ARG A 187 -12.63 21.53 -0.81
C ARG A 187 -13.61 20.76 0.06
N ALA A 188 -14.76 20.35 -0.49
CA ALA A 188 -15.74 19.57 0.26
C ALA A 188 -15.14 18.25 0.79
N ALA A 189 -14.37 17.55 -0.05
CA ALA A 189 -13.63 16.35 0.36
C ALA A 189 -12.59 16.66 1.45
N LEU A 190 -11.83 17.75 1.33
CA LEU A 190 -10.85 18.16 2.34
C LEU A 190 -11.50 18.54 3.68
N THR A 191 -12.62 19.26 3.66
CA THR A 191 -13.39 19.58 4.87
C THR A 191 -13.85 18.30 5.56
N SER A 192 -14.38 17.34 4.80
CA SER A 192 -14.76 16.03 5.32
C SER A 192 -13.58 15.31 5.96
N ALA A 193 -12.42 15.28 5.28
CA ALA A 193 -11.18 14.70 5.78
C ALA A 193 -10.73 15.32 7.10
N ARG A 194 -10.77 16.66 7.22
CA ARG A 194 -10.41 17.38 8.46
C ARG A 194 -11.38 17.08 9.60
N THR A 195 -12.67 17.02 9.34
CA THR A 195 -13.67 16.68 10.36
C THR A 195 -13.44 15.26 10.89
N THR A 196 -13.14 14.30 10.02
CA THR A 196 -12.83 12.93 10.42
C THR A 196 -11.47 12.86 11.14
N ALA A 197 -10.47 13.60 10.68
CA ALA A 197 -9.16 13.70 11.30
C ALA A 197 -9.21 14.25 12.74
N ASN A 198 -10.08 15.23 13.01
CA ASN A 198 -10.30 15.76 14.37
C ASN A 198 -10.90 14.73 15.34
N ALA A 199 -11.55 13.68 14.83
CA ALA A 199 -12.15 12.62 15.64
C ALA A 199 -11.15 11.53 16.04
N ILE A 200 -9.89 11.61 15.58
CA ILE A 200 -8.81 10.68 15.89
C ILE A 200 -7.54 11.43 16.27
N TYR A 201 -6.65 10.78 17.04
CA TYR A 201 -5.29 11.29 17.18
C TYR A 201 -4.52 11.00 15.88
N CYS A 202 -4.43 12.02 15.02
CA CYS A 202 -3.79 11.86 13.72
C CYS A 202 -2.27 11.68 13.85
N PRO A 203 -1.66 10.73 13.13
CA PRO A 203 -0.22 10.63 13.08
C PRO A 203 0.38 11.87 12.38
N PRO A 204 1.57 12.34 12.80
CA PRO A 204 2.16 13.58 12.27
C PRO A 204 2.29 13.64 10.75
N LYS A 205 2.58 12.51 10.10
CA LYS A 205 2.69 12.41 8.63
C LYS A 205 1.36 12.68 7.91
N LEU A 206 0.25 12.15 8.44
CA LEU A 206 -1.08 12.35 7.86
C LEU A 206 -1.53 13.81 8.07
N GLN A 207 -1.28 14.36 9.26
CA GLN A 207 -1.57 15.76 9.57
C GLN A 207 -0.81 16.71 8.63
N ALA A 208 0.49 16.51 8.45
CA ALA A 208 1.28 17.32 7.53
C ALA A 208 0.74 17.29 6.09
N THR A 209 0.24 16.13 5.64
CA THR A 209 -0.32 15.99 4.29
C THR A 209 -1.67 16.70 4.15
N LEU A 210 -2.50 16.69 5.19
CA LEU A 210 -3.74 17.47 5.24
C LEU A 210 -3.46 18.97 5.18
N ASP A 211 -2.49 19.43 5.96
CA ASP A 211 -2.11 20.85 6.02
C ASP A 211 -1.53 21.31 4.68
N MET A 212 -0.68 20.51 4.04
CA MET A 212 -0.17 20.78 2.69
C MET A 212 -1.31 20.89 1.66
N GLN A 213 -2.28 19.97 1.68
CA GLN A 213 -3.42 20.01 0.76
C GLN A 213 -4.32 21.23 1.02
N SER A 214 -4.42 21.68 2.26
CA SER A 214 -5.12 22.93 2.61
C SER A 214 -4.44 24.15 1.99
N GLY A 215 -3.10 24.20 2.02
CA GLY A 215 -2.31 25.23 1.35
C GLY A 215 -2.54 25.25 -0.16
N ASN A 216 -2.51 24.07 -0.81
CA ASN A 216 -2.74 23.94 -2.24
C ASN A 216 -4.14 24.44 -2.63
N THR A 217 -5.18 24.00 -1.92
CA THR A 217 -6.57 24.39 -2.23
C THR A 217 -6.88 25.86 -1.96
N LEU A 218 -6.20 26.48 -0.99
CA LEU A 218 -6.30 27.91 -0.69
C LEU A 218 -5.53 28.76 -1.70
N SER A 219 -4.28 28.41 -2.01
CA SER A 219 -3.42 29.13 -2.96
C SER A 219 -4.08 29.24 -4.33
N TYR A 220 -4.63 28.14 -4.85
CA TYR A 220 -5.39 28.15 -6.11
C TYR A 220 -6.64 29.04 -6.03
N SER A 221 -7.29 29.15 -4.87
CA SER A 221 -8.39 30.11 -4.69
C SER A 221 -7.94 31.54 -4.90
N TRP A 222 -6.82 31.90 -4.28
CA TRP A 222 -6.28 33.25 -4.31
C TRP A 222 -5.79 33.60 -5.71
N VAL A 223 -5.15 32.66 -6.42
CA VAL A 223 -4.73 32.86 -7.81
C VAL A 223 -5.93 33.06 -8.74
N VAL A 224 -6.99 32.26 -8.60
CA VAL A 224 -8.22 32.42 -9.39
C VAL A 224 -8.91 33.73 -9.04
N PHE A 225 -8.98 34.09 -7.76
CA PHE A 225 -9.53 35.36 -7.31
C PHE A 225 -8.76 36.55 -7.86
N LEU A 226 -7.41 36.54 -7.79
CA LEU A 226 -6.55 37.57 -8.37
C LEU A 226 -6.77 37.68 -9.89
N LYS A 227 -6.83 36.56 -10.62
CA LYS A 227 -7.07 36.58 -12.08
C LYS A 227 -8.44 37.16 -12.47
N LEU A 228 -9.46 36.99 -11.61
CA LEU A 228 -10.81 37.51 -11.85
C LEU A 228 -10.99 38.96 -11.41
N THR A 229 -10.19 39.44 -10.45
CA THR A 229 -10.30 40.79 -9.87
C THR A 229 -9.28 41.79 -10.41
N LEU A 230 -8.16 41.32 -10.96
CA LEU A 230 -7.19 42.19 -11.61
C LEU A 230 -7.62 42.50 -13.05
N PRO A 231 -7.65 43.77 -13.46
CA PRO A 231 -7.89 44.14 -14.86
C PRO A 231 -6.82 43.50 -15.74
N GLN A 232 -7.23 42.77 -16.77
CA GLN A 232 -6.33 42.34 -17.84
C GLN A 232 -5.83 43.61 -18.55
N ARG A 233 -4.59 44.02 -18.29
CA ARG A 233 -3.92 45.11 -18.98
C ARG A 233 -3.27 44.60 -20.26
#